data_AF-A0AAT9QK41-F1
#
_entry.id   AF-A0AAT9QK41-F1
#
_cell.length_a   1.000
_cell.length_b   1.000
_cell.length_c   1.000
_cell.angle_alpha   90.00
_cell.angle_beta   90.00
_cell.angle_gamma   90.00
#
_symmetry.space_group_name_H-M   'P 1'
#
loop_
_entity.id
_entity.type
_entity.pdbx_description
1 polymer ?
#
loop_
_entity_poly.entity_id
_entity_poly.type
_entity_poly.pdbx_seq_one_letter_code
_entity_poly.pdbx_strand_id
1 'polypeptide(L)'
;MSNLIPSGELRRMLLPPTYGRHVTSATEFTILSVEVWASGLVVNIHLPSDGAPEPRLVLQDHFGTDYTLRESATVGTRNLQVFTPSVPPGTRSLTVRSADDAGASLVVTFAVPLMAVPERRPNLEAAGPQASTAGDDESYQPDLRRPA
;
A
#
# COMPACT_ATOMS: atom_id res chain seq x y z
N MET A 1 14.31 -16.63 -11.73
CA MET A 1 13.60 -15.34 -11.92
C MET A 1 12.86 -15.08 -10.63
N SER A 2 13.28 -14.09 -9.86
CA SER A 2 12.58 -13.67 -8.66
C SER A 2 11.23 -13.07 -9.07
N ASN A 3 10.14 -13.51 -8.46
CA ASN A 3 8.82 -12.94 -8.70
C ASN A 3 8.78 -11.56 -8.03
N LEU A 4 9.05 -10.49 -8.81
CA LEU A 4 8.96 -9.10 -8.37
C LEU A 4 7.54 -8.63 -8.02
N ILE A 5 6.53 -9.45 -8.31
CA ILE A 5 5.14 -9.13 -7.98
C ILE A 5 4.95 -9.43 -6.49
N PRO A 6 4.59 -8.42 -5.68
CA PRO A 6 4.29 -8.65 -4.27
C PRO A 6 3.16 -9.67 -4.14
N SER A 7 3.26 -10.57 -3.16
CA SER A 7 2.22 -11.55 -2.91
C SER A 7 0.89 -10.89 -2.48
N GLY A 8 -0.24 -11.51 -2.82
CA GLY A 8 -1.57 -11.04 -2.42
C GLY A 8 -2.24 -10.15 -3.48
N GLU A 9 -3.36 -9.53 -3.12
CA GLU A 9 -4.19 -8.78 -4.08
C GLU A 9 -3.73 -7.33 -4.27
N LEU A 10 -3.80 -6.84 -5.50
CA LEU A 10 -3.69 -5.43 -5.83
C LEU A 10 -4.94 -4.70 -5.30
N ARG A 11 -4.75 -3.80 -4.34
CA ARG A 11 -5.83 -3.01 -3.73
C ARG A 11 -6.11 -1.74 -4.51
N ARG A 12 -5.06 -1.08 -5.00
CA ARG A 12 -5.18 0.21 -5.70
C ARG A 12 -4.01 0.47 -6.61
N MET A 13 -4.26 1.15 -7.72
CA MET A 13 -3.21 1.83 -8.50
C MET A 13 -3.36 3.35 -8.29
N LEU A 14 -2.29 4.00 -7.88
CA LEU A 14 -2.17 5.43 -7.70
C LEU A 14 -1.46 6.01 -8.92
N LEU A 15 -2.10 6.98 -9.57
CA LEU A 15 -1.53 7.69 -10.69
C LEU A 15 -1.07 9.07 -10.23
N PRO A 16 0.10 9.54 -10.70
CA PRO A 16 0.65 10.79 -10.23
C PRO A 16 -0.24 11.95 -10.73
N PRO A 17 -0.67 12.86 -9.83
CA PRO A 17 -1.53 13.97 -10.22
C PRO A 17 -0.79 15.03 -11.06
N THR A 18 0.53 15.05 -10.94
CA THR A 18 1.45 15.88 -11.72
C THR A 18 2.47 15.01 -12.43
N TYR A 19 3.25 15.58 -13.34
CA TYR A 19 4.32 14.85 -14.00
C TYR A 19 5.44 14.54 -13.00
N GLY A 20 5.52 13.29 -12.54
CA GLY A 20 6.50 12.83 -11.55
C GLY A 20 7.91 12.61 -12.12
N ARG A 21 8.38 13.54 -12.96
CA ARG A 21 9.72 13.48 -13.57
C ARG A 21 10.75 14.11 -12.64
N HIS A 22 11.85 13.41 -12.49
CA HIS A 22 13.04 13.85 -11.75
C HIS A 22 14.24 13.85 -12.69
N VAL A 23 15.03 14.92 -12.66
CA VAL A 23 16.22 15.08 -13.49
C VAL A 23 17.31 15.75 -12.66
N THR A 24 18.38 15.01 -12.42
CA THR A 24 19.62 15.52 -11.80
C THR A 24 20.81 15.11 -12.67
N SER A 25 22.01 15.52 -12.27
CA SER A 25 23.24 14.99 -12.86
C SER A 25 23.47 13.51 -12.55
N ALA A 26 22.84 12.99 -11.49
CA ALA A 26 23.01 11.61 -11.04
C ALA A 26 21.98 10.65 -11.68
N THR A 27 20.71 11.06 -11.74
CA THR A 27 19.63 10.21 -12.25
C THR A 27 18.57 11.02 -13.01
N GLU A 28 18.00 10.41 -14.05
CA GLU A 28 16.78 10.89 -14.69
C GLU A 28 15.77 9.75 -14.72
N PHE A 29 14.55 10.03 -14.28
CA PHE A 29 13.46 9.07 -14.31
C PHE A 29 12.09 9.74 -14.22
N THR A 30 11.03 8.99 -14.49
CA THR A 30 9.64 9.44 -14.29
C THR A 30 8.85 8.38 -13.54
N ILE A 31 8.23 8.77 -12.42
CA ILE A 31 7.26 7.91 -11.72
C ILE A 31 5.97 7.87 -12.53
N LEU A 32 5.50 6.65 -12.84
CA LEU A 32 4.30 6.44 -13.64
C LEU A 32 3.10 6.03 -12.81
N SER A 33 3.34 5.21 -11.79
CA SER A 33 2.31 4.77 -10.86
C SER A 33 2.93 4.25 -9.56
N VAL A 34 2.10 4.20 -8.53
CA VAL A 34 2.35 3.37 -7.35
C VAL A 34 1.20 2.38 -7.21
N GLU A 35 1.51 1.10 -7.22
CA GLU A 35 0.56 0.03 -6.97
C GLU A 35 0.60 -0.34 -5.48
N VAL A 36 -0.57 -0.33 -4.86
CA VAL A 36 -0.76 -0.71 -3.46
C VAL A 36 -1.26 -2.14 -3.43
N TRP A 37 -0.38 -3.05 -3.03
CA TRP A 37 -0.65 -4.48 -2.89
C TRP A 37 -0.91 -4.83 -1.43
N ALA A 38 -1.53 -5.99 -1.18
CA ALA A 38 -1.77 -6.44 0.18
C ALA A 38 -0.49 -6.61 1.03
N SER A 39 0.63 -6.99 0.40
CA SER A 39 1.92 -7.22 1.06
C SER A 39 2.89 -6.05 0.98
N GLY A 40 2.66 -5.06 0.11
CA GLY A 40 3.62 -3.98 -0.11
C GLY A 40 3.17 -2.94 -1.14
N LEU A 41 4.14 -2.20 -1.65
CA LEU A 41 4.00 -1.19 -2.69
C LEU A 41 4.88 -1.55 -3.88
N VAL A 42 4.43 -1.28 -5.10
CA VAL A 42 5.29 -1.30 -6.29
C VAL A 42 5.29 0.07 -6.92
N VAL A 43 6.47 0.66 -7.08
CA VAL A 43 6.65 1.91 -7.82
C VAL A 43 7.03 1.56 -9.25
N ASN A 44 6.22 2.02 -10.21
CA ASN A 44 6.48 1.81 -11.63
C ASN A 44 7.17 3.05 -12.21
N ILE A 45 8.35 2.85 -12.79
CA ILE A 45 9.26 3.92 -13.14
C ILE A 45 9.67 3.78 -14.61
N HIS A 46 9.68 4.90 -15.32
CA HIS A 46 10.31 5.01 -16.62
C HIS A 46 11.70 5.60 -16.52
N LEU A 47 12.65 4.95 -17.19
CA LEU A 47 14.02 5.42 -17.37
C LEU A 47 14.21 5.97 -18.78
N PRO A 48 15.07 6.98 -18.99
CA PRO A 48 15.27 7.62 -20.30
C PRO A 48 15.90 6.68 -21.33
N SER A 49 16.64 5.66 -20.89
CA SER A 49 17.28 4.66 -21.74
C SER A 49 17.42 3.33 -21.03
N ASP A 50 17.67 2.27 -21.79
CA ASP A 50 18.17 1.02 -21.22
C ASP A 50 19.55 1.26 -20.57
N GLY A 51 19.82 0.60 -19.46
CA GLY A 51 21.04 0.77 -18.66
C GLY A 51 21.20 2.12 -17.95
N ALA A 52 20.17 2.99 -17.96
CA ALA A 52 20.20 4.21 -17.16
C ALA A 52 20.34 3.89 -15.65
N PRO A 53 20.98 4.77 -14.85
CA PRO A 53 21.13 4.56 -13.43
C PRO A 53 19.81 4.28 -12.71
N GLU A 54 19.84 3.29 -11.82
CA GLU A 54 18.65 2.94 -11.04
C GLU A 54 18.30 4.06 -10.04
N PRO A 55 17.04 4.54 -10.03
CA PRO A 55 16.60 5.56 -9.09
C PRO A 55 16.68 5.06 -7.65
N ARG A 56 17.18 5.90 -6.74
CA ARG A 56 17.11 5.63 -5.30
C ARG A 56 15.93 6.39 -4.72
N LEU A 57 14.88 5.68 -4.31
CA LEU A 57 13.67 6.31 -3.80
C LEU A 57 13.52 6.16 -2.29
N VAL A 58 12.93 7.18 -1.67
CA VAL A 58 12.40 7.16 -0.31
C VAL A 58 10.90 7.39 -0.39
N LEU A 59 10.14 6.47 0.18
CA LEU A 59 8.69 6.54 0.25
C LEU A 59 8.27 6.81 1.69
N GLN A 60 7.39 7.80 1.85
CA GLN A 60 6.86 8.17 3.15
C GLN A 60 5.39 8.57 3.02
N ASP A 61 4.54 8.10 3.94
CA ASP A 61 3.15 8.55 4.01
C ASP A 61 2.96 9.76 4.95
N HIS A 62 1.75 10.31 4.99
CA HIS A 62 1.46 11.46 5.85
C HIS A 62 1.51 11.16 7.37
N PHE A 63 1.58 9.90 7.78
CA PHE A 63 1.82 9.53 9.18
C PHE A 63 3.32 9.53 9.53
N GLY A 64 4.20 9.66 8.53
CA GLY A 64 5.65 9.53 8.70
C GLY A 64 6.13 8.08 8.64
N THR A 65 5.31 7.14 8.15
CA THR A 65 5.75 5.75 7.96
C THR A 65 6.78 5.72 6.83
N ASP A 66 7.98 5.23 7.11
CA ASP A 66 9.01 5.01 6.10
C ASP A 66 8.87 3.60 5.50
N TYR A 67 8.83 3.54 4.18
CA TYR A 67 8.72 2.29 3.44
C TYR A 67 10.11 1.83 2.99
N THR A 68 10.45 0.59 3.30
CA THR A 68 11.76 0.01 3.02
C THR A 68 11.76 -0.69 1.67
N LEU A 69 12.70 -0.32 0.79
CA LEU A 69 12.97 -1.00 -0.47
C LEU A 69 13.37 -2.47 -0.19
N ARG A 70 12.72 -3.41 -0.89
CA ARG A 70 12.98 -4.85 -0.77
C ARG A 70 13.61 -5.42 -2.02
N GLU A 71 13.06 -5.07 -3.17
CA GLU A 71 13.49 -5.60 -4.45
C GLU A 71 13.37 -4.52 -5.52
N SER A 72 14.22 -4.61 -6.53
CA SER A 72 14.18 -3.76 -7.70
C SER A 72 14.56 -4.56 -8.92
N ALA A 73 13.92 -4.28 -10.05
CA ALA A 73 14.33 -4.83 -11.33
C ALA A 73 14.06 -3.88 -12.48
N THR A 74 14.94 -3.95 -13.46
CA THR A 74 14.88 -3.18 -14.69
C THR A 74 14.69 -4.11 -15.88
N VAL A 75 13.71 -3.78 -16.74
CA VAL A 75 13.43 -4.47 -18.00
C VAL A 75 13.30 -3.42 -19.10
N GLY A 76 14.34 -3.28 -19.92
CA GLY A 76 14.45 -2.18 -20.88
C GLY A 76 14.39 -0.82 -20.17
N THR A 77 13.46 0.04 -20.57
CA THR A 77 13.28 1.39 -19.98
C THR A 77 12.28 1.43 -18.81
N ARG A 78 11.95 0.26 -18.25
CA ARG A 78 11.06 0.12 -17.09
C ARG A 78 11.83 -0.36 -15.88
N ASN A 79 11.70 0.35 -14.78
CA ASN A 79 12.17 -0.10 -13.47
C ASN A 79 10.97 -0.27 -12.53
N LEU A 80 10.96 -1.36 -11.78
CA LEU A 80 9.96 -1.67 -10.76
C LEU A 80 10.67 -1.77 -9.42
N GLN A 81 10.21 -1.03 -8.43
CA GLN A 81 10.74 -1.09 -7.06
C GLN A 81 9.66 -1.50 -6.08
N VAL A 82 9.94 -2.54 -5.30
CA VAL A 82 9.03 -3.10 -4.30
C VAL A 82 9.39 -2.58 -2.92
N PHE A 83 8.41 -2.00 -2.23
CA PHE A 83 8.56 -1.51 -0.86
C PHE A 83 7.64 -2.22 0.12
N THR A 84 8.06 -2.28 1.38
CA THR A 84 7.26 -2.82 2.49
C THR A 84 7.35 -1.90 3.70
N PRO A 85 6.33 -1.86 4.58
CA PRO A 85 5.07 -2.61 4.52
C PRO A 85 4.10 -2.10 3.43
N SER A 86 2.90 -2.69 3.34
CA SER A 86 1.81 -2.06 2.58
C SER A 86 1.31 -0.79 3.28
N VAL A 87 0.51 0.01 2.58
CA VAL A 87 -0.06 1.25 3.09
C VAL A 87 -0.98 0.99 4.28
N PRO A 88 -0.76 1.66 5.44
CA PRO A 88 -1.65 1.56 6.59
C PRO A 88 -3.09 2.02 6.29
N PRO A 89 -4.09 1.44 6.98
CA PRO A 89 -5.44 1.96 6.95
C PRO A 89 -5.49 3.45 7.33
N GLY A 90 -6.33 4.22 6.63
CA GLY A 90 -6.49 5.65 6.88
C GLY A 90 -5.40 6.55 6.26
N THR A 91 -4.42 5.98 5.54
CA THR A 91 -3.45 6.77 4.78
C THR A 91 -4.12 7.64 3.72
N ARG A 92 -3.79 8.93 3.71
CA ARG A 92 -4.29 9.94 2.76
C ARG A 92 -3.20 10.41 1.79
N SER A 93 -1.99 10.52 2.33
CA SER A 93 -0.71 10.84 1.69
C SER A 93 0.16 9.68 1.25
N LEU A 94 0.70 9.63 0.04
CA LEU A 94 1.98 8.94 -0.18
C LEU A 94 2.94 9.86 -0.95
N THR A 95 4.15 10.05 -0.41
CA THR A 95 5.17 10.93 -0.98
C THR A 95 6.34 10.10 -1.46
N VAL A 96 6.79 10.34 -2.70
CA VAL A 96 8.00 9.76 -3.27
C VAL A 96 9.05 10.86 -3.34
N ARG A 97 10.23 10.56 -2.78
CA ARG A 97 11.42 11.42 -2.85
C ARG A 97 12.57 10.68 -3.51
N SER A 98 13.41 11.39 -4.23
CA SER A 98 14.69 10.89 -4.73
C SER A 98 15.75 11.05 -3.65
N ALA A 99 16.61 10.05 -3.48
CA ALA A 99 17.73 10.05 -2.53
C ALA A 99 19.09 10.02 -3.24
N ASP A 100 19.14 10.50 -4.48
CA ASP A 100 20.32 10.55 -5.34
C ASP A 100 21.30 11.68 -4.96
N ASP A 101 20.79 12.82 -4.48
CA ASP A 101 21.60 13.95 -4.00
C ASP A 101 21.79 13.96 -2.47
N ALA A 102 22.64 14.88 -1.98
CA ALA A 102 22.94 15.07 -0.55
C ALA A 102 21.71 15.40 0.33
N GLY A 103 20.52 15.54 -0.27
CA GLY A 103 19.24 15.64 0.42
C GLY A 103 18.13 14.99 -0.40
N ALA A 104 17.10 14.47 0.28
CA ALA A 104 16.00 13.82 -0.41
C ALA A 104 15.10 14.86 -1.12
N SER A 105 15.09 14.87 -2.46
CA SER A 105 14.30 15.80 -3.27
C SER A 105 12.88 15.27 -3.49
N LEU A 106 11.86 16.13 -3.38
CA LEU A 106 10.48 15.76 -3.65
C LEU A 106 10.29 15.45 -5.14
N VAL A 107 9.76 14.27 -5.46
CA VAL A 107 9.44 13.89 -6.85
C VAL A 107 7.94 14.04 -7.10
N VAL A 108 7.11 13.39 -6.28
CA VAL A 108 5.66 13.43 -6.44
C VAL A 108 4.94 13.04 -5.14
N THR A 109 3.74 13.60 -4.95
CA THR A 109 2.83 13.20 -3.87
C THR A 109 1.52 12.68 -4.47
N PHE A 110 1.10 11.52 -4.01
CA PHE A 110 -0.16 10.87 -4.38
C PHE A 110 -1.22 11.12 -3.32
N ALA A 111 -2.45 11.38 -3.78
CA ALA A 111 -3.61 11.18 -2.94
C ALA A 111 -3.92 9.68 -2.86
N VAL A 112 -4.04 9.17 -1.64
CA VAL A 112 -4.44 7.79 -1.36
C VAL A 112 -5.93 7.80 -1.01
N PRO A 113 -6.80 7.24 -1.86
CA PRO A 113 -8.21 7.11 -1.54
C PRO A 113 -8.39 6.21 -0.31
N LEU A 114 -9.46 6.44 0.44
CA LEU A 114 -9.85 5.54 1.52
C LEU A 114 -10.00 4.13 0.97
N MET A 115 -9.10 3.24 1.37
CA MET A 115 -9.18 1.83 1.03
C MET A 115 -10.08 1.14 2.04
N ALA A 116 -11.13 0.47 1.58
CA ALA A 116 -11.87 -0.45 2.42
C ALA A 116 -10.90 -1.54 2.88
N VAL A 117 -10.64 -1.61 4.18
CA VAL A 117 -9.91 -2.74 4.76
C VAL A 117 -10.94 -3.86 4.86
N PRO A 118 -10.74 -5.02 4.20
CA PRO A 118 -11.58 -6.17 4.47
C PRO A 118 -11.45 -6.47 5.96
N GLU A 119 -12.56 -6.38 6.69
CA GLU A 119 -12.65 -6.87 8.06
C GLU A 119 -12.11 -8.30 8.07
N ARG A 120 -10.95 -8.55 8.71
CA ARG A 120 -10.60 -9.92 9.08
C ARG A 120 -11.66 -10.33 10.08
N ARG A 121 -12.72 -11.00 9.61
CA ARG A 121 -13.60 -11.73 10.51
C ARG A 121 -12.70 -12.72 11.24
N PRO A 122 -12.54 -12.62 12.58
CA PRO A 122 -11.86 -13.67 13.29
C PRO A 122 -12.60 -14.96 12.95
N ASN A 123 -11.85 -15.96 12.47
CA ASN A 123 -12.41 -17.26 12.15
C ASN A 123 -12.92 -17.88 13.45
N LEU A 124 -14.20 -17.69 13.75
CA LEU A 124 -14.87 -18.23 14.94
C LEU A 124 -15.02 -19.77 14.86
N GLU A 125 -14.64 -20.41 13.74
CA GLU A 125 -14.74 -21.86 13.58
C GLU A 125 -13.67 -22.67 14.34
N ALA A 126 -12.77 -22.03 15.08
CA ALA A 126 -11.85 -22.72 15.99
C ALA A 126 -12.44 -22.97 17.40
N ALA A 127 -13.66 -22.48 17.69
CA ALA A 127 -14.39 -22.83 18.91
C ALA A 127 -15.36 -23.98 18.58
N GLY A 128 -14.92 -25.21 18.86
CA GLY A 128 -15.75 -26.41 18.69
C GLY A 128 -17.05 -26.36 19.51
N PRO A 129 -18.05 -27.20 19.17
CA PRO A 129 -19.33 -27.22 19.85
C PRO A 129 -19.18 -27.81 21.26
N GLN A 130 -19.09 -26.96 22.28
CA GLN A 130 -19.39 -27.38 23.66
C GLN A 130 -20.89 -27.38 23.86
N ALA A 131 -21.50 -28.53 23.59
CA ALA A 131 -22.81 -28.90 24.10
C ALA A 131 -22.65 -29.51 25.50
N SER A 132 -23.18 -28.84 26.54
CA SER A 132 -23.83 -29.44 27.74
C SER A 132 -24.39 -28.28 28.59
N THR A 133 -25.67 -27.92 28.45
CA THR A 133 -26.87 -28.40 29.18
C THR A 133 -27.04 -27.94 30.63
N ALA A 134 -28.21 -27.32 30.84
CA ALA A 134 -29.12 -27.42 32.00
C ALA A 134 -29.12 -26.26 33.01
N GLY A 135 -30.32 -25.66 33.18
CA GLY A 135 -30.70 -24.86 34.33
C GLY A 135 -31.63 -23.68 34.00
N ASP A 136 -32.92 -23.99 33.81
CA ASP A 136 -34.14 -23.22 34.11
C ASP A 136 -34.02 -21.70 34.40
N ASP A 137 -34.81 -20.85 33.72
CA ASP A 137 -36.08 -20.36 34.30
C ASP A 137 -36.90 -19.50 33.31
N GLU A 138 -38.17 -19.39 33.63
CA GLU A 138 -39.31 -18.98 32.81
C GLU A 138 -39.39 -17.47 32.43
N SER A 139 -39.87 -17.24 31.19
CA SER A 139 -40.78 -16.17 30.73
C SER A 139 -40.72 -14.71 31.27
N TYR A 140 -40.47 -13.75 30.35
CA TYR A 140 -41.35 -12.56 30.21
C TYR A 140 -41.24 -11.91 28.81
N GLN A 141 -42.38 -11.42 28.31
CA GLN A 141 -42.71 -11.04 26.93
C GLN A 141 -42.19 -9.66 26.45
N PRO A 142 -42.26 -9.38 25.12
CA PRO A 142 -41.70 -8.17 24.50
C PRO A 142 -42.72 -7.01 24.44
N ASP A 143 -42.38 -5.86 25.02
CA ASP A 143 -43.16 -4.62 24.84
C ASP A 143 -42.24 -3.48 24.35
N LEU A 144 -42.08 -3.37 23.03
CA LEU A 144 -41.55 -2.17 22.37
C LEU A 144 -42.71 -1.37 21.76
N ARG A 145 -43.30 -0.52 22.60
CA ARG A 145 -44.23 0.55 22.20
C ARG A 145 -43.48 1.54 21.30
N ARG A 146 -43.90 1.69 20.04
CA ARG A 146 -43.46 2.81 19.17
C ARG A 146 -44.27 4.07 19.51
N PRO A 147 -43.64 5.25 19.68
CA PRO A 147 -44.37 6.51 19.73
C PRO A 147 -44.77 6.96 18.31
N ALA A 148 -45.89 7.67 18.23
CA ALA A 148 -46.46 8.28 17.03
C ALA A 148 -45.77 9.61 16.66
#